data_AF-A0A951EBL5-F1
#
_entry.id   AF-A0A951EBL5-F1
#
_cell.length_a   1.000
_cell.length_b   1.000
_cell.length_c   1.000
_cell.angle_alpha   90.00
_cell.angle_beta   90.00
_cell.angle_gamma   90.00
#
_symmetry.space_group_name_H-M   'P 1'
#
loop_
_entity.id
_entity.type
_entity.pdbx_description
1 polymer ?
#
loop_
_entity_poly.entity_id
_entity_poly.type
_entity_poly.pdbx_seq_one_letter_code
_entity_poly.pdbx_strand_id
1 'polypeptide(L)'
;MVADDEALIDVETVLTMITDAPALEGDNLRFVLDALASATDSALDFLSGRIECHTAQGGVLEAQLAALRAQARNREEKAAVALVAARAAEGSGDSATARDLINEALTVRPGLEPALHDGAQYAAARGDYATADRYLRRAEQPSPLRPGLSEAIAATDHASDLGRNSPCPCGSGRKFKACCLRDALPPLHARAQLIYALLGTYAERAPGLEVIMPLIERTGNPAQYAMFLLDLALFPGGLVDKFLAARGHWLHPDERELIEDWRRVPVTLYEAVEVQRDAGVTLRALPDGEPIQVADTLFSQSVQRLDLLCGRVLHDRSAPRMLAATVPIPRQRRRELADLLASDPPPEKIADFLAPEPPVQLRNSDGDDVYDCRVVYRVPDPQHGFDQLTDRLTRAGEDVLAWHRHQLDGRVLNLGVIERAGAQFTVIANSPARLAHLEALLLEVAPDALEQQRHAERLSPDPGDREARTLILDSYFLDGTAAEQGEAADQLSRDAEASWLDTEGIIGDLSPRQAAASSNTAVRAELRSTIDDIESILLQTQRAGQPTAGLMSPHQLRETLGLEKHTR
;
A
#
# COMPACT_ATOMS: atom_id res chain seq x y z
N MET A 1 33.47 7.71 18.47
CA MET A 1 33.90 7.28 19.81
C MET A 1 32.65 6.73 20.46
N VAL A 2 32.39 5.42 20.52
CA VAL A 2 33.26 4.27 20.80
C VAL A 2 33.26 3.32 19.59
N ALA A 3 34.43 2.86 19.18
CA ALA A 3 34.54 1.71 18.28
C ALA A 3 34.45 0.48 19.18
N ASP A 4 33.28 -0.14 19.25
CA ASP A 4 33.17 -1.49 19.80
C ASP A 4 33.78 -2.43 18.77
N ASP A 5 34.93 -2.96 19.14
CA ASP A 5 35.62 -4.06 18.48
C ASP A 5 34.82 -5.35 18.79
N GLU A 6 33.58 -5.43 18.30
CA GLU A 6 32.81 -6.68 18.32
C GLU A 6 33.47 -7.61 17.32
N ALA A 7 34.05 -8.70 17.82
CA ALA A 7 34.46 -9.81 16.97
C ALA A 7 33.21 -10.31 16.23
N LEU A 8 32.99 -9.81 15.02
CA LEU A 8 31.95 -10.30 14.12
C LEU A 8 32.27 -11.77 13.89
N ILE A 9 31.40 -12.64 14.41
CA ILE A 9 31.42 -14.04 14.02
C ILE A 9 31.24 -14.08 12.51
N ASP A 10 32.11 -14.82 11.84
CA ASP A 10 31.88 -15.17 10.45
C ASP A 10 30.73 -16.18 10.39
N VAL A 11 29.50 -15.64 10.33
CA VAL A 11 28.26 -16.41 10.35
C VAL A 11 28.23 -17.41 9.20
N GLU A 12 28.72 -17.03 8.02
CA GLU A 12 28.74 -17.91 6.85
C GLU A 12 29.68 -19.10 7.06
N THR A 13 30.85 -18.87 7.65
CA THR A 13 31.76 -19.97 8.03
C THR A 13 31.11 -20.91 9.04
N VAL A 14 30.52 -20.39 10.12
CA VAL A 14 29.89 -21.23 11.15
C VAL A 14 28.68 -21.99 10.56
N LEU A 15 27.87 -21.34 9.73
CA LEU A 15 26.74 -21.96 9.06
C LEU A 15 27.20 -23.11 8.17
N THR A 16 28.18 -22.89 7.30
CA THR A 16 28.76 -23.92 6.41
C THR A 16 29.27 -25.11 7.21
N MET A 17 29.94 -24.87 8.35
CA MET A 17 30.44 -25.95 9.21
C MET A 17 29.31 -26.78 9.84
N ILE A 18 28.13 -26.17 10.08
CA ILE A 18 26.96 -26.87 10.62
C ILE A 18 26.20 -27.60 9.52
N THR A 19 25.97 -26.98 8.36
CA THR A 19 25.09 -27.50 7.30
C THR A 19 25.75 -28.45 6.34
N ASP A 20 27.03 -28.24 6.01
CA ASP A 20 27.69 -28.93 4.90
C ASP A 20 28.63 -30.05 5.37
N ALA A 21 28.98 -30.06 6.66
CA ALA A 21 29.89 -31.06 7.21
C ALA A 21 29.20 -32.42 7.38
N PRO A 22 29.76 -33.53 6.85
CA PRO A 22 29.19 -34.87 7.02
C PRO A 22 29.20 -35.34 8.48
N ALA A 23 30.11 -34.80 9.30
CA ALA A 23 30.14 -34.95 10.76
C ALA A 23 30.87 -33.75 11.39
N LEU A 24 30.33 -33.20 12.47
CA LEU A 24 30.95 -32.12 13.22
C LEU A 24 31.67 -32.69 14.45
N GLU A 25 33.00 -32.72 14.41
CA GLU A 25 33.84 -33.37 15.43
C GLU A 25 35.10 -32.55 15.77
N GLY A 26 35.77 -32.91 16.87
CA GLY A 26 37.09 -32.38 17.25
C GLY A 26 37.13 -30.85 17.39
N ASP A 27 38.17 -30.25 16.82
CA ASP A 27 38.41 -28.80 16.90
C ASP A 27 37.32 -27.98 16.20
N ASN A 28 36.74 -28.49 15.12
CA ASN A 28 35.65 -27.84 14.39
C ASN A 28 34.39 -27.72 15.25
N LEU A 29 34.03 -28.78 15.96
CA LEU A 29 32.90 -28.76 16.89
C LEU A 29 33.12 -27.74 18.01
N ARG A 30 34.33 -27.70 18.56
CA ARG A 30 34.66 -26.78 19.66
C ARG A 30 34.62 -25.33 19.18
N PHE A 31 35.18 -25.05 18.00
CA PHE A 31 35.11 -23.75 17.36
C PHE A 31 33.66 -23.28 17.17
N VAL A 32 32.77 -24.14 16.67
CA VAL A 32 31.34 -23.80 16.51
C VAL A 32 30.69 -23.50 17.88
N LEU A 33 30.96 -24.29 18.92
CA LEU A 33 30.44 -24.02 20.27
C LEU A 33 30.94 -22.69 20.83
N ASP A 34 32.23 -22.39 20.66
CA ASP A 34 32.82 -21.12 21.09
C ASP A 34 32.17 -19.94 20.36
N ALA A 35 32.02 -20.03 19.03
CA ALA A 35 31.37 -19.00 18.23
C ALA A 35 29.92 -18.78 18.65
N LEU A 36 29.12 -19.85 18.79
CA LEU A 36 27.73 -19.75 19.24
C LEU A 36 27.61 -19.13 20.64
N ALA A 37 28.53 -19.46 21.56
CA ALA A 37 28.50 -18.94 22.91
C ALA A 37 28.93 -17.47 23.02
N SER A 38 29.83 -17.00 22.14
CA SER A 38 30.29 -15.60 22.11
C SER A 38 29.41 -14.67 21.27
N ALA A 39 28.45 -15.22 20.53
CA ALA A 39 27.59 -14.45 19.63
C ALA A 39 26.67 -13.48 20.39
N THR A 40 26.48 -12.29 19.82
CA THR A 40 25.41 -11.38 20.25
C THR A 40 24.05 -12.02 19.94
N ASP A 41 23.00 -11.57 20.61
CA ASP A 41 21.65 -12.13 20.41
C ASP A 41 21.14 -11.90 18.98
N SER A 42 21.52 -10.77 18.36
CA SER A 42 21.23 -10.48 16.94
C SER A 42 21.97 -11.43 15.99
N ALA A 43 23.26 -11.69 16.24
CA ALA A 43 24.04 -12.64 15.44
C ALA A 43 23.51 -14.08 15.60
N LEU A 44 23.09 -14.48 16.80
CA LEU A 44 22.44 -15.77 17.04
C LEU A 44 21.09 -15.87 16.33
N ASP A 45 20.26 -14.83 16.37
CA ASP A 45 18.97 -14.83 15.69
C ASP A 45 19.16 -14.98 14.18
N PHE A 46 20.07 -14.22 13.58
CA PHE A 46 20.39 -14.33 12.16
C PHE A 46 20.93 -15.72 11.77
N LEU A 47 21.96 -16.22 12.48
CA LEU A 47 22.54 -17.55 12.21
C LEU A 47 21.51 -18.66 12.36
N SER A 48 20.73 -18.63 13.44
CA SER A 48 19.73 -19.67 13.71
C SER A 48 18.53 -19.58 12.75
N GLY A 49 18.19 -18.39 12.24
CA GLY A 49 17.27 -18.20 11.14
C GLY A 49 17.74 -18.84 9.83
N ARG A 50 19.04 -18.77 9.51
CA ARG A 50 19.60 -19.48 8.33
C ARG A 50 19.50 -21.00 8.48
N ILE A 51 19.67 -21.52 9.69
CA ILE A 51 19.46 -22.94 10.00
C ILE A 51 17.98 -23.34 9.86
N GLU A 52 17.06 -22.46 10.26
CA GLU A 52 15.62 -22.64 10.03
C GLU A 52 15.31 -22.73 8.52
N CYS A 53 15.87 -21.83 7.69
CA CYS A 53 15.73 -21.91 6.22
C CYS A 53 16.25 -23.24 5.67
N HIS A 54 17.45 -23.66 6.08
CA HIS A 54 18.07 -24.91 5.59
C HIS A 54 17.18 -26.13 5.86
N THR A 55 16.65 -26.24 7.08
CA THR A 55 15.77 -27.34 7.47
C THR A 55 14.38 -27.25 6.85
N ALA A 56 13.84 -26.04 6.64
CA ALA A 56 12.61 -25.83 5.88
C ALA A 56 12.72 -26.26 4.41
N GLN A 57 13.92 -26.27 3.86
CA GLN A 57 14.23 -26.77 2.51
C GLN A 57 14.56 -28.28 2.50
N GLY A 58 14.41 -28.98 3.63
CA GLY A 58 14.63 -30.43 3.76
C GLY A 58 16.04 -30.82 4.19
N GLY A 59 16.86 -29.86 4.65
CA GLY A 59 18.16 -30.12 5.25
C GLY A 59 18.06 -30.92 6.56
N VAL A 60 19.02 -31.80 6.80
CA VAL A 60 19.04 -32.77 7.92
C VAL A 60 20.25 -32.48 8.80
N LEU A 61 20.03 -32.16 10.09
CA LEU A 61 21.06 -31.66 11.01
C LEU A 61 21.14 -32.44 12.34
N GLU A 62 20.41 -33.54 12.48
CA GLU A 62 20.22 -34.27 13.73
C GLU A 62 21.56 -34.73 14.32
N ALA A 63 22.49 -35.20 13.49
CA ALA A 63 23.80 -35.67 13.93
C ALA A 63 24.67 -34.51 14.48
N GLN A 64 24.70 -33.38 13.77
CA GLN A 64 25.47 -32.20 14.13
C GLN A 64 24.91 -31.57 15.41
N LEU A 65 23.59 -31.43 15.51
CA LEU A 65 22.91 -30.91 16.70
C LEU A 65 23.10 -31.82 17.92
N ALA A 66 23.04 -33.14 17.73
CA ALA A 66 23.33 -34.10 18.79
C ALA A 66 24.78 -33.98 19.30
N ALA A 67 25.75 -33.84 18.38
CA ALA A 67 27.15 -33.65 18.73
C ALA A 67 27.39 -32.35 19.51
N LEU A 68 26.84 -31.22 19.03
CA LEU A 68 26.90 -29.93 19.72
C LEU A 68 26.28 -30.01 21.12
N ARG A 69 25.10 -30.61 21.25
CA ARG A 69 24.39 -30.75 22.53
C ARG A 69 25.16 -31.62 23.52
N ALA A 70 25.78 -32.71 23.06
CA ALA A 70 26.56 -33.60 23.90
C ALA A 70 27.83 -32.94 24.47
N GLN A 71 28.38 -31.95 23.76
CA GLN A 71 29.65 -31.31 24.11
C GLN A 71 29.50 -29.92 24.72
N ALA A 72 28.29 -29.35 24.76
CA ALA A 72 28.00 -28.05 25.38
C ALA A 72 28.19 -28.10 26.91
N ARG A 73 29.06 -27.25 27.46
CA ARG A 73 29.51 -27.32 28.87
C ARG A 73 28.89 -26.25 29.74
N ASN A 74 29.02 -24.99 29.33
CA ASN A 74 28.56 -23.83 30.10
C ASN A 74 27.10 -23.45 29.74
N ARG A 75 26.61 -22.35 30.33
CA ARG A 75 25.20 -21.95 30.19
C ARG A 75 24.95 -21.32 28.82
N GLU A 76 25.92 -20.58 28.33
CA GLU A 76 25.92 -19.85 27.06
C GLU A 76 25.87 -20.82 25.88
N GLU A 77 26.75 -21.82 25.85
CA GLU A 77 26.76 -22.90 24.86
C GLU A 77 25.44 -23.67 24.87
N LYS A 78 24.96 -24.08 26.05
CA LYS A 78 23.73 -24.86 26.17
C LYS A 78 22.51 -24.08 25.66
N ALA A 79 22.43 -22.79 25.98
CA ALA A 79 21.34 -21.94 25.52
C ALA A 79 21.40 -21.70 24.00
N ALA A 80 22.59 -21.42 23.46
CA ALA A 80 22.77 -21.20 22.03
C ALA A 80 22.49 -22.47 21.20
N VAL A 81 22.97 -23.63 21.64
CA VAL A 81 22.67 -24.92 20.99
C VAL A 81 21.18 -25.26 21.08
N ALA A 82 20.53 -25.00 22.20
CA ALA A 82 19.08 -25.20 22.35
C ALA A 82 18.27 -24.29 21.41
N LEU A 83 18.66 -23.01 21.25
CA LEU A 83 18.04 -22.10 20.29
C LEU A 83 18.22 -22.58 18.84
N VAL A 84 19.45 -22.93 18.45
CA VAL A 84 19.76 -23.43 17.10
C VAL A 84 18.98 -24.72 16.81
N ALA A 85 18.93 -25.66 17.75
CA ALA A 85 18.15 -26.88 17.62
C ALA A 85 16.64 -26.59 17.55
N ALA A 86 16.14 -25.60 18.29
CA ALA A 86 14.74 -25.21 18.22
C ALA A 86 14.37 -24.65 16.84
N ARG A 87 15.23 -23.81 16.26
CA ARG A 87 15.06 -23.24 14.92
C ARG A 87 15.12 -24.30 13.83
N ALA A 88 16.02 -25.28 13.96
CA ALA A 88 16.06 -26.45 13.07
C ALA A 88 14.77 -27.29 13.14
N ALA A 89 14.24 -27.52 14.36
CA ALA A 89 12.98 -28.24 14.54
C ALA A 89 11.79 -27.46 13.96
N GLU A 90 11.73 -26.15 14.17
CA GLU A 90 10.69 -25.30 13.61
C GLU A 90 10.72 -25.29 12.08
N GLY A 91 11.90 -25.16 11.47
CA GLY A 91 12.07 -25.22 10.01
C GLY A 91 11.59 -26.54 9.42
N SER A 92 11.84 -27.65 10.13
CA SER A 92 11.33 -28.99 9.77
C SER A 92 9.82 -29.18 10.00
N GLY A 93 9.13 -28.18 10.56
CA GLY A 93 7.70 -28.21 10.86
C GLY A 93 7.33 -28.83 12.22
N ASP A 94 8.30 -29.15 13.07
CA ASP A 94 8.08 -29.69 14.42
C ASP A 94 8.14 -28.59 15.48
N SER A 95 7.08 -27.77 15.52
CA SER A 95 6.96 -26.70 16.50
C SER A 95 6.88 -27.22 17.95
N ALA A 96 6.46 -28.47 18.17
CA ALA A 96 6.38 -29.04 19.53
C ALA A 96 7.77 -29.24 20.13
N THR A 97 8.68 -29.85 19.36
CA THR A 97 10.08 -29.98 19.74
C THR A 97 10.76 -28.61 19.84
N ALA A 98 10.48 -27.70 18.90
CA ALA A 98 11.01 -26.33 18.95
C ALA A 98 10.65 -25.60 20.25
N ARG A 99 9.38 -25.67 20.66
CA ARG A 99 8.90 -25.09 21.93
C ARG A 99 9.65 -25.65 23.14
N ASP A 100 9.84 -26.97 23.20
CA ASP A 100 10.50 -27.61 24.34
C ASP A 100 11.97 -27.19 24.44
N LEU A 101 12.65 -27.11 23.30
CA LEU A 101 14.03 -26.61 23.21
C LEU A 101 14.14 -25.12 23.57
N ILE A 102 13.18 -24.28 23.18
CA ILE A 102 13.14 -22.87 23.63
C ILE A 102 12.94 -22.78 25.15
N ASN A 103 12.11 -23.64 25.75
CA ASN A 103 11.98 -23.69 27.21
C ASN A 103 13.29 -24.09 27.90
N GLU A 104 14.05 -25.03 27.34
CA GLU A 104 15.39 -25.39 27.82
C GLU A 104 16.36 -24.20 27.72
N ALA A 105 16.38 -23.51 26.57
CA ALA A 105 17.22 -22.34 26.35
C ALA A 105 16.94 -21.25 27.39
N LEU A 106 15.66 -20.92 27.60
CA LEU A 106 15.21 -19.90 28.55
C LEU A 106 15.38 -20.31 30.02
N THR A 107 15.44 -21.61 30.32
CA THR A 107 15.75 -22.10 31.67
C THR A 107 17.21 -21.79 32.03
N VAL A 108 18.12 -21.92 31.07
CA VAL A 108 19.55 -21.74 31.28
C VAL A 108 19.99 -20.29 31.08
N ARG A 109 19.43 -19.60 30.09
CA ARG A 109 19.65 -18.18 29.79
C ARG A 109 18.31 -17.45 29.70
N PRO A 110 17.77 -16.95 30.83
CA PRO A 110 16.48 -16.28 30.88
C PRO A 110 16.38 -15.02 29.99
N GLY A 111 17.48 -14.31 29.76
CA GLY A 111 17.48 -13.07 28.96
C GLY A 111 17.77 -13.27 27.48
N LEU A 112 17.73 -14.49 26.94
CA LEU A 112 18.06 -14.73 25.54
C LEU A 112 16.95 -14.18 24.63
N GLU A 113 17.22 -13.05 23.98
CA GLU A 113 16.22 -12.26 23.25
C GLU A 113 15.43 -13.06 22.19
N PRO A 114 16.07 -13.72 21.20
CA PRO A 114 15.33 -14.48 20.18
C PRO A 114 14.48 -15.61 20.77
N ALA A 115 14.95 -16.25 21.84
CA ALA A 115 14.19 -17.30 22.52
C ALA A 115 12.97 -16.75 23.28
N LEU A 116 13.03 -15.51 23.79
CA LEU A 116 11.89 -14.84 24.41
C LEU A 116 10.78 -14.57 23.38
N HIS A 117 11.14 -14.13 22.18
CA HIS A 117 10.18 -13.89 21.09
C HIS A 117 9.54 -15.19 20.60
N ASP A 118 10.33 -16.24 20.35
CA ASP A 118 9.82 -17.56 19.97
C ASP A 118 8.91 -18.14 21.08
N GLY A 119 9.35 -18.08 22.33
CA GLY A 119 8.58 -18.53 23.48
C GLY A 119 7.24 -17.79 23.62
N ALA A 120 7.22 -16.49 23.34
CA ALA A 120 6.00 -15.69 23.32
C ALA A 120 5.04 -16.14 22.20
N GLN A 121 5.53 -16.35 20.99
CA GLN A 121 4.73 -16.84 19.86
C GLN A 121 4.11 -18.21 20.17
N TYR A 122 4.91 -19.17 20.67
CA TYR A 122 4.43 -20.51 21.00
C TYR A 122 3.42 -20.51 22.15
N ALA A 123 3.61 -19.67 23.16
CA ALA A 123 2.67 -19.54 24.27
C ALA A 123 1.34 -18.92 23.78
N ALA A 124 1.40 -17.86 22.99
CA ALA A 124 0.21 -17.19 22.47
C ALA A 124 -0.59 -18.07 21.49
N ALA A 125 0.06 -18.83 20.60
CA ALA A 125 -0.60 -19.80 19.73
C ALA A 125 -1.32 -20.93 20.48
N ARG A 126 -0.97 -21.16 21.75
CA ARG A 126 -1.59 -22.16 22.64
C ARG A 126 -2.62 -21.54 23.60
N GLY A 127 -2.96 -20.27 23.45
CA GLY A 127 -3.85 -19.54 24.35
C GLY A 127 -3.24 -19.15 25.70
N ASP A 128 -1.94 -19.39 25.94
CA ASP A 128 -1.27 -19.01 27.21
C ASP A 128 -0.74 -17.56 27.12
N TYR A 129 -1.66 -16.62 27.05
CA TYR A 129 -1.37 -15.19 26.91
C TYR A 129 -0.60 -14.62 28.10
N ALA A 130 -0.82 -15.15 29.31
CA ALA A 130 -0.12 -14.72 30.51
C ALA A 130 1.37 -15.09 30.47
N THR A 131 1.71 -16.26 29.94
CA THR A 131 3.10 -16.65 29.71
C THR A 131 3.71 -15.87 28.54
N ALA A 132 2.98 -15.69 27.44
CA ALA A 132 3.46 -14.88 26.30
C ALA A 132 3.84 -13.46 26.75
N ASP A 133 2.97 -12.80 27.51
CA ASP A 133 3.19 -11.45 28.02
C ASP A 133 4.34 -11.39 29.05
N ARG A 134 4.58 -12.47 29.81
CA ARG A 134 5.75 -12.59 30.69
C ARG A 134 7.06 -12.65 29.90
N TYR A 135 7.10 -13.35 28.77
CA TYR A 135 8.28 -13.36 27.91
C TYR A 135 8.50 -11.99 27.28
N LEU A 136 7.47 -11.38 26.68
CA LEU A 136 7.61 -10.07 26.03
C LEU A 136 7.95 -8.95 27.00
N ARG A 137 7.62 -9.06 28.30
CA ARG A 137 8.04 -8.09 29.34
C ARG A 137 9.53 -8.16 29.66
N ARG A 138 10.18 -9.27 29.35
CA ARG A 138 11.62 -9.46 29.53
C ARG A 138 12.40 -9.19 28.25
N ALA A 139 11.72 -9.23 27.10
CA ALA A 139 12.31 -8.90 25.80
C ALA A 139 12.62 -7.41 25.73
N GLU A 140 13.76 -7.08 25.13
CA GLU A 140 14.21 -5.71 24.90
C GLU A 140 13.62 -5.13 23.61
N GLN A 141 13.48 -5.97 22.57
CA GLN A 141 12.95 -5.59 21.28
C GLN A 141 11.41 -5.60 21.28
N PRO A 142 10.76 -4.65 20.57
CA PRO A 142 9.32 -4.65 20.44
C PRO A 142 8.84 -5.86 19.66
N SER A 143 7.68 -6.40 20.02
CA SER A 143 7.04 -7.52 19.33
C SER A 143 5.72 -7.09 18.71
N PRO A 144 5.42 -7.45 17.44
CA PRO A 144 4.13 -7.20 16.81
C PRO A 144 2.93 -7.82 17.55
N LEU A 145 3.16 -8.82 18.41
CA LEU A 145 2.12 -9.42 19.24
C LEU A 145 1.59 -8.49 20.33
N ARG A 146 2.37 -7.48 20.75
CA ARG A 146 2.07 -6.66 21.93
C ARG A 146 0.69 -6.00 21.90
N PRO A 147 0.24 -5.32 20.83
CA PRO A 147 -1.06 -4.66 20.80
C PRO A 147 -2.21 -5.66 20.98
N GLY A 148 -2.25 -6.71 20.16
CA GLY A 148 -3.31 -7.73 20.22
C GLY A 148 -3.30 -8.52 21.53
N LEU A 149 -2.11 -8.81 22.08
CA LEU A 149 -1.98 -9.49 23.36
C LEU A 149 -2.51 -8.64 24.51
N SER A 150 -2.27 -7.33 24.47
CA SER A 150 -2.76 -6.38 25.48
C SER A 150 -4.29 -6.27 25.42
N GLU A 151 -4.87 -6.22 24.22
CA GLU A 151 -6.32 -6.22 23.99
C GLU A 151 -6.97 -7.50 24.55
N ALA A 152 -6.43 -8.67 24.22
CA ALA A 152 -6.94 -9.95 24.70
C ALA A 152 -6.88 -10.07 26.23
N ILE A 153 -5.76 -9.68 26.84
CA ILE A 153 -5.60 -9.71 28.30
C ILE A 153 -6.59 -8.74 28.98
N ALA A 154 -6.74 -7.53 28.45
CA ALA A 154 -7.69 -6.54 28.99
C ALA A 154 -9.15 -7.03 28.92
N ALA A 155 -9.55 -7.65 27.80
CA ALA A 155 -10.89 -8.21 27.64
C ALA A 155 -11.17 -9.35 28.63
N THR A 156 -10.15 -10.11 29.04
CA THR A 156 -10.27 -11.16 30.06
C THR A 156 -10.60 -10.58 31.44
N ASP A 157 -10.00 -9.44 31.80
CA ASP A 157 -10.26 -8.77 33.07
C ASP A 157 -11.70 -8.19 33.14
N HIS A 158 -12.23 -7.71 32.00
CA HIS A 158 -13.57 -7.13 31.91
C HIS A 158 -14.73 -8.14 31.87
N ALA A 159 -14.48 -9.40 31.46
CA ALA A 159 -15.52 -10.44 31.40
C ALA A 159 -16.01 -10.93 32.79
N SER A 160 -15.51 -10.37 33.88
CA SER A 160 -15.86 -10.77 35.26
C SER A 160 -16.85 -9.81 35.95
N ASP A 161 -18.13 -9.88 35.59
CA ASP A 161 -19.23 -9.29 36.39
C ASP A 161 -19.27 -9.86 37.83
N LEU A 162 -18.61 -11.01 38.04
CA LEU A 162 -18.28 -11.55 39.34
C LEU A 162 -17.01 -10.87 39.87
N GLY A 163 -17.13 -10.07 40.93
CA GLY A 163 -15.99 -9.38 41.53
C GLY A 163 -14.78 -10.30 41.69
N ARG A 164 -13.63 -9.90 41.16
CA ARG A 164 -12.37 -10.69 41.02
C ARG A 164 -11.95 -11.50 42.27
N ASN A 165 -12.32 -11.04 43.47
CA ASN A 165 -12.00 -11.71 44.74
C ASN A 165 -13.14 -12.58 45.32
N SER A 166 -14.30 -12.65 44.66
CA SER A 166 -15.46 -13.44 45.08
C SER A 166 -15.17 -14.94 45.04
N PRO A 167 -15.88 -15.77 45.81
CA PRO A 167 -15.82 -17.22 45.67
C PRO A 167 -16.12 -17.64 44.23
N CYS A 168 -15.31 -18.55 43.68
CA CYS A 168 -15.46 -19.00 42.30
C CYS A 168 -16.77 -19.80 42.12
N PRO A 169 -17.59 -19.51 41.08
CA PRO A 169 -18.88 -20.16 40.87
C PRO A 169 -18.77 -21.66 40.52
N CYS A 170 -17.59 -22.15 40.14
CA CYS A 170 -17.36 -23.58 39.88
C CYS A 170 -17.33 -24.46 41.15
N GLY A 171 -17.51 -23.88 42.33
CA GLY A 171 -17.54 -24.61 43.59
C GLY A 171 -16.17 -24.98 44.17
N SER A 172 -15.07 -24.46 43.61
CA SER A 172 -13.71 -24.77 44.08
C SER A 172 -13.35 -24.17 45.45
N GLY A 173 -14.15 -23.24 45.97
CA GLY A 173 -13.87 -22.49 47.19
C GLY A 173 -12.70 -21.49 47.09
N ARG A 174 -12.01 -21.42 45.95
CA ARG A 174 -10.94 -20.43 45.68
C ARG A 174 -11.54 -19.10 45.23
N LYS A 175 -10.78 -18.01 45.35
CA LYS A 175 -11.14 -16.71 44.73
C LYS A 175 -11.28 -16.89 43.21
N PHE A 176 -12.26 -16.26 42.59
CA PHE A 176 -12.55 -16.36 41.15
C PHE A 176 -11.29 -16.12 40.29
N LYS A 177 -10.51 -15.09 40.62
CA LYS A 177 -9.20 -14.80 39.99
C LYS A 177 -8.13 -15.88 40.05
N ALA A 178 -8.22 -16.78 41.03
CA ALA A 178 -7.27 -17.86 41.27
C ALA A 178 -7.81 -19.23 40.82
N CYS A 179 -8.95 -19.22 40.13
CA CYS A 179 -9.62 -20.40 39.61
C CYS A 179 -10.09 -20.11 38.18
N CYS A 180 -11.40 -20.13 37.90
CA CYS A 180 -11.92 -20.10 36.53
C CYS A 180 -11.61 -18.82 35.74
N LEU A 181 -11.32 -17.68 36.38
CA LEU A 181 -10.91 -16.48 35.64
C LEU A 181 -9.49 -16.62 35.06
N ARG A 182 -8.63 -17.48 35.63
CA ARG A 182 -7.29 -17.73 35.12
C ARG A 182 -7.31 -18.54 33.80
N ASP A 183 -8.34 -19.37 33.63
CA ASP A 183 -8.54 -20.23 32.48
C ASP A 183 -9.65 -19.70 31.55
N ALA A 184 -10.19 -18.51 31.82
CA ALA A 184 -11.19 -17.87 31.00
C ALA A 184 -10.52 -17.30 29.75
N LEU A 185 -10.82 -17.89 28.60
CA LEU A 185 -10.35 -17.36 27.31
C LEU A 185 -11.12 -16.07 26.99
N PRO A 186 -10.45 -14.96 26.63
CA PRO A 186 -11.13 -13.76 26.18
C PRO A 186 -12.02 -14.04 24.96
N PRO A 187 -13.08 -13.25 24.74
CA PRO A 187 -13.97 -13.44 23.61
C PRO A 187 -13.18 -13.34 22.29
N LEU A 188 -13.62 -14.09 21.27
CA LEU A 188 -12.88 -14.22 20.01
C LEU A 188 -12.62 -12.87 19.33
N HIS A 189 -13.55 -11.93 19.43
CA HIS A 189 -13.36 -10.60 18.81
C HIS A 189 -12.17 -9.84 19.39
N ALA A 190 -11.89 -10.00 20.69
CA ALA A 190 -10.76 -9.38 21.38
C ALA A 190 -9.43 -10.11 21.12
N ARG A 191 -9.48 -11.30 20.51
CA ARG A 191 -8.31 -12.08 20.11
C ARG A 191 -7.96 -11.92 18.64
N ALA A 192 -8.88 -11.44 17.80
CA ALA A 192 -8.69 -11.36 16.36
C ALA A 192 -7.40 -10.62 15.96
N GLN A 193 -7.10 -9.48 16.58
CA GLN A 193 -5.85 -8.75 16.34
C GLN A 193 -4.60 -9.58 16.72
N LEU A 194 -4.65 -10.30 17.84
CA LEU A 194 -3.57 -11.19 18.27
C LEU A 194 -3.37 -12.35 17.30
N ILE A 195 -4.46 -12.97 16.83
CA ILE A 195 -4.43 -14.10 15.90
C ILE A 195 -3.80 -13.65 14.58
N TYR A 196 -4.20 -12.50 14.04
CA TYR A 196 -3.58 -11.95 12.82
C TYR A 196 -2.08 -11.65 13.04
N ALA A 197 -1.72 -11.04 14.18
CA ALA A 197 -0.33 -10.79 14.52
C ALA A 197 0.50 -12.09 14.69
N LEU A 198 -0.11 -13.18 15.18
CA LEU A 198 0.55 -14.49 15.25
C LEU A 198 0.88 -15.05 13.86
N LEU A 199 -0.04 -14.89 12.90
CA LEU A 199 0.23 -15.24 11.51
C LEU A 199 1.39 -14.39 10.96
N GLY A 200 1.35 -13.07 11.17
CA GLY A 200 2.40 -12.16 10.73
C GLY A 200 3.78 -12.51 11.31
N THR A 201 3.88 -12.71 12.62
CA THR A 201 5.16 -13.09 13.27
C THR A 201 5.67 -14.47 12.85
N TYR A 202 4.80 -15.39 12.43
CA TYR A 202 5.22 -16.65 11.81
C TYR A 202 5.78 -16.43 10.41
N ALA A 203 5.16 -15.55 9.63
CA ALA A 203 5.62 -15.18 8.29
C ALA A 203 6.91 -14.35 8.29
N GLU A 204 7.18 -13.58 9.34
CA GLU A 204 8.43 -12.81 9.52
C GLU A 204 9.63 -13.69 9.93
N ARG A 205 9.43 -15.00 10.19
CA ARG A 205 10.53 -15.94 10.38
C ARG A 205 11.32 -16.09 9.09
N ALA A 206 12.60 -16.46 9.19
CA ALA A 206 13.52 -16.49 8.05
C ALA A 206 12.99 -17.24 6.80
N PRO A 207 12.36 -18.44 6.90
CA PRO A 207 11.78 -19.09 5.74
C PRO A 207 10.58 -18.35 5.12
N GLY A 208 9.82 -17.60 5.92
CA GLY A 208 8.72 -16.77 5.43
C GLY A 208 9.22 -15.50 4.75
N LEU A 209 10.33 -14.93 5.23
CA LEU A 209 11.01 -13.81 4.55
C LEU A 209 11.49 -14.19 3.15
N GLU A 210 11.87 -15.44 2.88
CA GLU A 210 12.19 -15.91 1.51
C GLU A 210 10.98 -15.83 0.56
N VAL A 211 9.75 -15.83 1.09
CA VAL A 211 8.51 -15.65 0.31
C VAL A 211 8.15 -14.17 0.18
N ILE A 212 8.38 -13.37 1.22
CA ILE A 212 8.03 -11.94 1.24
C ILE A 212 9.02 -11.09 0.43
N MET A 213 10.31 -11.40 0.48
CA MET A 213 11.37 -10.60 -0.15
C MET A 213 11.19 -10.45 -1.68
N PRO A 214 10.88 -11.51 -2.45
CA PRO A 214 10.59 -11.37 -3.88
C PRO A 214 9.40 -10.45 -4.18
N LEU A 215 8.41 -10.34 -3.28
CA LEU A 215 7.29 -9.41 -3.44
C LEU A 215 7.74 -7.97 -3.18
N ILE A 216 8.54 -7.76 -2.14
CA ILE A 216 9.10 -6.45 -1.77
C ILE A 216 9.90 -5.84 -2.93
N GLU A 217 10.78 -6.63 -3.53
CA GLU A 217 11.68 -6.20 -4.60
C GLU A 217 10.94 -5.67 -5.85
N ARG A 218 9.66 -6.02 -6.01
CA ARG A 218 8.84 -5.63 -7.18
C ARG A 218 8.20 -4.25 -7.04
N THR A 219 7.90 -3.82 -5.82
CA THR A 219 7.00 -2.66 -5.59
C THR A 219 7.68 -1.29 -5.60
N GLY A 220 9.01 -1.24 -5.58
CA GLY A 220 9.82 -0.01 -5.60
C GLY A 220 9.60 1.00 -4.46
N ASN A 221 8.63 0.78 -3.55
CA ASN A 221 8.48 1.45 -2.26
C ASN A 221 8.11 0.43 -1.15
N PRO A 222 9.09 -0.38 -0.69
CA PRO A 222 8.88 -1.45 0.29
C PRO A 222 8.14 -1.01 1.56
N ALA A 223 8.54 0.13 2.12
CA ALA A 223 8.01 0.61 3.40
C ALA A 223 6.52 0.97 3.31
N GLN A 224 6.07 1.49 2.17
CA GLN A 224 4.67 1.84 1.96
C GLN A 224 3.77 0.60 1.88
N TYR A 225 4.25 -0.50 1.31
CA TYR A 225 3.44 -1.67 1.01
C TYR A 225 3.69 -2.87 1.91
N ALA A 226 4.64 -2.80 2.84
CA ALA A 226 5.11 -3.93 3.67
C ALA A 226 3.97 -4.76 4.27
N MET A 227 2.99 -4.12 4.92
CA MET A 227 1.88 -4.83 5.57
C MET A 227 0.90 -5.49 4.58
N PHE A 228 0.75 -4.92 3.39
CA PHE A 228 -0.06 -5.52 2.33
C PHE A 228 0.68 -6.70 1.67
N LEU A 229 1.98 -6.57 1.45
CA LEU A 229 2.81 -7.67 0.92
C LEU A 229 2.90 -8.84 1.91
N LEU A 230 2.92 -8.54 3.21
CA LEU A 230 2.77 -9.55 4.26
C LEU A 230 1.43 -10.28 4.14
N ASP A 231 0.31 -9.57 3.95
CA ASP A 231 -1.01 -10.20 3.73
C ASP A 231 -1.05 -11.09 2.47
N LEU A 232 -0.43 -10.63 1.37
CA LEU A 232 -0.28 -11.43 0.15
C LEU A 232 0.53 -12.71 0.39
N ALA A 233 1.63 -12.63 1.13
CA ALA A 233 2.44 -13.79 1.48
C ALA A 233 1.70 -14.74 2.45
N LEU A 234 0.92 -14.19 3.38
CA LEU A 234 0.12 -14.95 4.34
C LEU A 234 -0.92 -15.82 3.65
N PHE A 235 -1.79 -15.22 2.85
CA PHE A 235 -2.95 -15.90 2.30
C PHE A 235 -2.63 -16.51 0.91
N PRO A 236 -2.51 -15.75 -0.20
CA PRO A 236 -2.15 -16.28 -1.52
C PRO A 236 -0.79 -17.00 -1.55
N GLY A 237 0.17 -16.54 -0.77
CA GLY A 237 1.51 -17.14 -0.66
C GLY A 237 1.57 -18.41 0.18
N GLY A 238 0.45 -18.82 0.81
CA GLY A 238 0.33 -20.09 1.52
C GLY A 238 1.06 -20.19 2.85
N LEU A 239 1.56 -19.08 3.43
CA LEU A 239 2.20 -19.13 4.75
C LEU A 239 1.19 -19.46 5.86
N VAL A 240 -0.09 -19.11 5.70
CA VAL A 240 -1.16 -19.55 6.60
C VAL A 240 -1.34 -21.06 6.58
N ASP A 241 -1.19 -21.72 5.43
CA ASP A 241 -1.26 -23.19 5.32
C ASP A 241 -0.13 -23.85 6.10
N LYS A 242 1.09 -23.32 5.96
CA LYS A 242 2.27 -23.79 6.72
C LYS A 242 2.06 -23.60 8.23
N PHE A 243 1.53 -22.45 8.64
CA PHE A 243 1.20 -22.18 10.04
C PHE A 243 0.17 -23.17 10.59
N LEU A 244 -0.92 -23.43 9.85
CA LEU A 244 -1.96 -24.36 10.29
C LEU A 244 -1.45 -25.81 10.33
N ALA A 245 -0.57 -26.21 9.42
CA ALA A 245 0.06 -27.52 9.45
C ALA A 245 0.94 -27.71 10.70
N ALA A 246 1.78 -26.72 11.02
CA ALA A 246 2.71 -26.79 12.16
C ALA A 246 2.01 -26.57 13.51
N ARG A 247 1.14 -25.55 13.61
CA ARG A 247 0.60 -25.02 14.88
C ARG A 247 -0.93 -25.08 14.98
N GLY A 248 -1.65 -25.49 13.93
CA GLY A 248 -3.12 -25.49 13.94
C GLY A 248 -3.76 -26.43 14.98
N HIS A 249 -3.02 -27.40 15.50
CA HIS A 249 -3.46 -28.28 16.59
C HIS A 249 -3.29 -27.66 17.99
N TRP A 250 -2.62 -26.51 18.10
CA TRP A 250 -2.48 -25.75 19.35
C TRP A 250 -3.58 -24.72 19.55
N LEU A 251 -4.11 -24.20 18.45
CA LEU A 251 -5.13 -23.18 18.44
C LEU A 251 -6.41 -23.67 19.13
N HIS A 252 -7.13 -22.74 19.74
CA HIS A 252 -8.51 -23.04 20.13
C HIS A 252 -9.36 -23.29 18.86
N PRO A 253 -10.39 -24.16 18.93
CA PRO A 253 -11.20 -24.50 17.76
C PRO A 253 -11.80 -23.29 17.04
N ASP A 254 -12.20 -22.26 17.79
CA ASP A 254 -12.79 -21.04 17.26
C ASP A 254 -11.76 -20.10 16.59
N GLU A 255 -10.52 -20.08 17.06
CA GLU A 255 -9.39 -19.39 16.40
C GLU A 255 -9.05 -20.06 15.08
N ARG A 256 -8.98 -21.40 15.09
CA ARG A 256 -8.72 -22.17 13.88
C ARG A 256 -9.83 -21.92 12.85
N GLU A 257 -11.09 -22.00 13.27
CA GLU A 257 -12.22 -21.73 12.38
C GLU A 257 -12.17 -20.29 11.85
N LEU A 258 -11.78 -19.30 12.66
CA LEU A 258 -11.62 -17.91 12.22
C LEU A 258 -10.55 -17.77 11.13
N ILE A 259 -9.38 -18.40 11.30
CA ILE A 259 -8.32 -18.38 10.27
C ILE A 259 -8.80 -19.07 8.98
N GLU A 260 -9.53 -20.19 9.10
CA GLU A 260 -10.10 -20.90 7.94
C GLU A 260 -11.12 -20.04 7.19
N ASP A 261 -11.91 -19.22 7.89
CA ASP A 261 -12.80 -18.25 7.24
C ASP A 261 -12.01 -17.11 6.58
N TRP A 262 -10.97 -16.58 7.23
CA TRP A 262 -10.10 -15.56 6.64
C TRP A 262 -9.42 -16.03 5.35
N ARG A 263 -9.04 -17.30 5.25
CA ARG A 263 -8.48 -17.89 4.01
C ARG A 263 -9.41 -17.77 2.80
N ARG A 264 -10.73 -17.64 3.02
CA ARG A 264 -11.74 -17.51 1.96
C ARG A 264 -12.04 -16.07 1.58
N VAL A 265 -11.54 -15.09 2.34
CA VAL A 265 -11.73 -13.67 2.03
C VAL A 265 -10.75 -13.29 0.91
N PRO A 266 -11.21 -12.86 -0.27
CA PRO A 266 -10.31 -12.52 -1.38
C PRO A 266 -9.64 -11.15 -1.17
N VAL A 267 -8.47 -10.96 -1.77
CA VAL A 267 -7.99 -9.60 -2.07
C VAL A 267 -8.87 -9.06 -3.19
N THR A 268 -9.46 -7.90 -2.95
CA THR A 268 -10.31 -7.24 -3.93
C THR A 268 -10.14 -5.73 -3.86
N LEU A 269 -10.74 -5.04 -4.82
CA LEU A 269 -10.79 -3.60 -4.90
C LEU A 269 -12.07 -3.08 -4.23
N TYR A 270 -11.92 -2.19 -3.26
CA TYR A 270 -13.01 -1.52 -2.56
C TYR A 270 -13.08 -0.06 -2.96
N GLU A 271 -14.30 0.48 -3.02
CA GLU A 271 -14.55 1.91 -3.07
C GLU A 271 -15.15 2.39 -1.73
N ALA A 272 -14.64 3.51 -1.20
CA ALA A 272 -15.22 4.16 -0.02
C ALA A 272 -16.48 4.96 -0.41
N VAL A 273 -17.66 4.38 -0.14
CA VAL A 273 -18.93 4.98 -0.58
C VAL A 273 -19.47 6.02 0.40
N GLU A 274 -19.19 5.85 1.70
CA GLU A 274 -19.54 6.79 2.76
C GLU A 274 -18.43 6.84 3.80
N VAL A 275 -18.12 8.03 4.31
CA VAL A 275 -17.09 8.23 5.33
C VAL A 275 -17.69 9.05 6.47
N GLN A 276 -17.78 8.44 7.65
CA GLN A 276 -18.21 9.08 8.88
C GLN A 276 -16.98 9.35 9.74
N ARG A 277 -16.49 10.59 9.72
CA ARG A 277 -15.26 10.99 10.43
C ARG A 277 -15.35 10.61 11.91
N ASP A 278 -14.25 10.07 12.43
CA ASP A 278 -14.06 9.59 13.78
C ASP A 278 -14.92 8.36 14.18
N ALA A 279 -15.68 7.80 13.25
CA ALA A 279 -16.56 6.64 13.50
C ALA A 279 -16.22 5.44 12.60
N GLY A 280 -16.24 5.62 11.28
CA GLY A 280 -16.02 4.50 10.37
C GLY A 280 -16.29 4.83 8.91
N VAL A 281 -16.21 3.80 8.08
CA VAL A 281 -16.27 3.90 6.63
C VAL A 281 -17.14 2.78 6.09
N THR A 282 -17.98 3.13 5.12
CA THR A 282 -18.73 2.16 4.34
C THR A 282 -17.94 1.87 3.07
N LEU A 283 -17.51 0.62 2.91
CA LEU A 283 -16.77 0.14 1.74
C LEU A 283 -17.70 -0.67 0.84
N ARG A 284 -17.47 -0.61 -0.47
CA ARG A 284 -18.14 -1.48 -1.44
C ARG A 284 -17.09 -2.22 -2.25
N ALA A 285 -17.09 -3.55 -2.19
CA ALA A 285 -16.27 -4.35 -3.09
C ALA A 285 -16.74 -4.13 -4.53
N LEU A 286 -15.83 -3.78 -5.43
CA LEU A 286 -16.14 -3.60 -6.84
C LEU A 286 -16.20 -4.95 -7.56
N PRO A 287 -17.02 -5.07 -8.63
CA PRO A 287 -17.82 -4.01 -9.23
C PRO A 287 -19.18 -3.74 -8.53
N ASP A 288 -19.79 -4.73 -7.89
CA ASP A 288 -21.17 -4.65 -7.39
C ASP A 288 -21.42 -5.37 -6.04
N GLY A 289 -20.39 -5.49 -5.22
CA GLY A 289 -20.50 -6.07 -3.88
C GLY A 289 -21.46 -5.31 -2.95
N GLU A 290 -21.95 -6.00 -1.93
CA GLU A 290 -22.76 -5.37 -0.89
C GLU A 290 -21.94 -4.39 -0.04
N PRO A 291 -22.54 -3.29 0.45
CA PRO A 291 -21.86 -2.36 1.35
C PRO A 291 -21.42 -3.04 2.66
N ILE A 292 -20.19 -2.76 3.07
CA ILE A 292 -19.56 -3.29 4.29
C ILE A 292 -19.24 -2.11 5.21
N GLN A 293 -19.86 -2.08 6.39
CA GLN A 293 -19.54 -1.08 7.41
C GLN A 293 -18.29 -1.51 8.18
N VAL A 294 -17.26 -0.67 8.17
CA VAL A 294 -16.04 -0.88 8.96
C VAL A 294 -15.91 0.23 9.98
N ALA A 295 -15.97 -0.13 11.26
CA ALA A 295 -15.77 0.79 12.37
C ALA A 295 -14.27 0.94 12.65
N ASP A 296 -13.69 2.04 12.16
CA ASP A 296 -12.27 2.37 12.35
C ASP A 296 -12.07 3.88 12.31
N THR A 297 -11.81 4.47 13.49
CA THR A 297 -11.63 5.91 13.67
C THR A 297 -10.42 6.43 12.88
N LEU A 298 -9.27 5.76 12.92
CA LEU A 298 -8.06 6.24 12.27
C LEU A 298 -8.17 6.16 10.75
N PHE A 299 -8.70 5.06 10.26
CA PHE A 299 -8.94 4.89 8.83
C PHE A 299 -9.99 5.89 8.30
N SER A 300 -11.04 6.17 9.09
CA SER A 300 -12.03 7.19 8.73
C SER A 300 -11.43 8.60 8.61
N GLN A 301 -10.24 8.86 9.17
CA GLN A 301 -9.54 10.14 9.05
C GLN A 301 -8.63 10.20 7.81
N SER A 302 -8.13 9.07 7.33
CA SER A 302 -7.20 9.00 6.20
C SER A 302 -7.88 8.81 4.84
N VAL A 303 -9.08 8.21 4.81
CA VAL A 303 -9.82 7.96 3.56
C VAL A 303 -10.82 9.08 3.24
N GLN A 304 -11.14 9.23 1.96
CA GLN A 304 -12.15 10.14 1.43
C GLN A 304 -13.20 9.35 0.63
N ARG A 305 -14.40 9.93 0.49
CA ARG A 305 -15.43 9.35 -0.39
C ARG A 305 -14.87 9.22 -1.80
N LEU A 306 -15.12 8.06 -2.40
CA LEU A 306 -14.68 7.60 -3.72
C LEU A 306 -13.19 7.19 -3.83
N ASP A 307 -12.47 7.13 -2.72
CA ASP A 307 -11.14 6.52 -2.73
C ASP A 307 -11.25 5.01 -3.05
N LEU A 308 -10.30 4.53 -3.84
CA LEU A 308 -10.16 3.11 -4.16
C LEU A 308 -9.05 2.47 -3.33
N LEU A 309 -9.31 1.27 -2.85
CA LEU A 309 -8.45 0.56 -1.91
C LEU A 309 -8.35 -0.92 -2.29
N CYS A 310 -7.15 -1.45 -2.43
CA CYS A 310 -6.91 -2.86 -2.62
C CYS A 310 -6.56 -3.52 -1.29
N GLY A 311 -7.18 -4.66 -0.96
CA GLY A 311 -6.93 -5.35 0.31
C GLY A 311 -7.92 -6.46 0.62
N ARG A 312 -7.93 -6.88 1.89
CA ARG A 312 -8.96 -7.76 2.47
C ARG A 312 -9.67 -7.03 3.60
N VAL A 313 -10.98 -7.14 3.65
CA VAL A 313 -11.77 -6.82 4.84
C VAL A 313 -12.09 -8.14 5.53
N LEU A 314 -11.33 -8.45 6.58
CA LEU A 314 -11.53 -9.65 7.41
C LEU A 314 -12.71 -9.43 8.38
N HIS A 315 -12.83 -10.29 9.38
CA HIS A 315 -13.85 -10.14 10.43
C HIS A 315 -13.36 -10.74 11.74
N ASP A 316 -14.01 -10.39 12.84
CA ASP A 316 -13.73 -10.94 14.17
C ASP A 316 -14.88 -11.82 14.71
N ARG A 317 -15.75 -12.27 13.79
CA ARG A 317 -17.07 -12.93 13.96
C ARG A 317 -18.19 -12.00 14.40
N SER A 318 -17.87 -10.87 15.02
CA SER A 318 -18.89 -9.91 15.47
C SER A 318 -19.11 -8.84 14.42
N ALA A 319 -18.03 -8.39 13.78
CA ALA A 319 -18.06 -7.35 12.75
C ALA A 319 -16.92 -7.51 11.73
N PRO A 320 -17.05 -6.87 10.56
CA PRO A 320 -15.93 -6.66 9.63
C PRO A 320 -14.79 -5.87 10.29
N ARG A 321 -13.54 -6.24 9.98
CA ARG A 321 -12.31 -5.63 10.53
C ARG A 321 -11.24 -5.50 9.46
N MET A 322 -10.52 -4.38 9.47
CA MET A 322 -9.27 -4.23 8.72
C MET A 322 -8.09 -4.56 9.63
N LEU A 323 -7.74 -5.85 9.69
CA LEU A 323 -6.55 -6.31 10.41
C LEU A 323 -5.30 -6.24 9.52
N ALA A 324 -5.50 -6.34 8.20
CA ALA A 324 -4.50 -6.13 7.16
C ALA A 324 -4.56 -4.69 6.63
N ALA A 325 -3.42 -4.16 6.22
CA ALA A 325 -3.36 -2.84 5.60
C ALA A 325 -3.91 -2.89 4.17
N THR A 326 -4.77 -1.95 3.82
CA THR A 326 -5.21 -1.71 2.45
C THR A 326 -4.27 -0.74 1.74
N VAL A 327 -4.12 -0.90 0.42
CA VAL A 327 -3.32 -0.01 -0.42
C VAL A 327 -4.23 0.92 -1.22
N PRO A 328 -4.03 2.26 -1.17
CA PRO A 328 -4.77 3.17 -2.02
C PRO A 328 -4.40 2.98 -3.49
N ILE A 329 -5.40 2.94 -4.36
CA ILE A 329 -5.24 2.69 -5.79
C ILE A 329 -5.60 3.95 -6.58
N PRO A 330 -4.72 4.45 -7.46
CA PRO A 330 -5.06 5.55 -8.35
C PRO A 330 -6.25 5.19 -9.22
N ARG A 331 -7.22 6.09 -9.28
CA ARG A 331 -8.51 5.80 -9.91
C ARG A 331 -8.42 5.46 -11.39
N GLN A 332 -7.47 6.07 -12.11
CA GLN A 332 -7.22 5.74 -13.52
C GLN A 332 -6.78 4.27 -13.75
N ARG A 333 -6.29 3.59 -12.70
CA ARG A 333 -5.88 2.17 -12.77
C ARG A 333 -6.93 1.20 -12.22
N ARG A 334 -8.14 1.69 -11.92
CA ARG A 334 -9.27 0.87 -11.42
C ARG A 334 -9.53 -0.35 -12.31
N ARG A 335 -9.69 -0.14 -13.62
CA ARG A 335 -10.00 -1.22 -14.59
C ARG A 335 -8.86 -2.23 -14.67
N GLU A 336 -7.62 -1.74 -14.83
CA GLU A 336 -6.40 -2.56 -14.86
C GLU A 336 -6.32 -3.50 -13.64
N LEU A 337 -6.53 -2.97 -12.43
CA LEU A 337 -6.48 -3.78 -11.22
C LEU A 337 -7.69 -4.71 -11.08
N ALA A 338 -8.89 -4.24 -11.41
CA ALA A 338 -10.10 -5.06 -11.33
C ALA A 338 -10.01 -6.28 -12.26
N ASP A 339 -9.56 -6.08 -13.49
CA ASP A 339 -9.34 -7.15 -14.48
C ASP A 339 -8.24 -8.11 -14.00
N LEU A 340 -7.14 -7.57 -13.45
CA LEU A 340 -6.07 -8.37 -12.87
C LEU A 340 -6.60 -9.27 -11.74
N LEU A 341 -7.33 -8.71 -10.77
CA LEU A 341 -7.85 -9.46 -9.63
C LEU A 341 -8.93 -10.48 -10.03
N ALA A 342 -9.74 -10.17 -11.05
CA ALA A 342 -10.73 -11.11 -11.60
C ALA A 342 -10.10 -12.36 -12.23
N SER A 343 -8.81 -12.30 -12.59
CA SER A 343 -8.07 -13.45 -13.14
C SER A 343 -7.49 -14.42 -12.09
N ASP A 344 -7.75 -14.18 -10.80
CA ASP A 344 -7.14 -14.90 -9.66
C ASP A 344 -5.60 -14.95 -9.77
N PRO A 345 -4.94 -13.77 -9.77
CA PRO A 345 -3.53 -13.68 -10.09
C PRO A 345 -2.66 -14.18 -8.92
N PRO A 346 -1.47 -14.73 -9.22
CA PRO A 346 -0.51 -15.05 -8.16
C PRO A 346 0.00 -13.75 -7.50
N PRO A 347 0.48 -13.80 -6.24
CA PRO A 347 0.83 -12.61 -5.46
C PRO A 347 1.89 -11.72 -6.14
N GLU A 348 2.80 -12.31 -6.92
CA GLU A 348 3.84 -11.60 -7.68
C GLU A 348 3.26 -10.64 -8.72
N LYS A 349 2.11 -10.99 -9.31
CA LYS A 349 1.42 -10.14 -10.29
C LYS A 349 0.69 -8.98 -9.63
N ILE A 350 0.16 -9.18 -8.43
CA ILE A 350 -0.40 -8.09 -7.62
C ILE A 350 0.73 -7.14 -7.17
N ALA A 351 1.89 -7.69 -6.77
CA ALA A 351 3.06 -6.89 -6.44
C ALA A 351 3.61 -6.12 -7.65
N ASP A 352 3.61 -6.69 -8.86
CA ASP A 352 3.98 -5.99 -10.10
C ASP A 352 3.10 -4.77 -10.36
N PHE A 353 1.80 -4.88 -10.09
CA PHE A 353 0.88 -3.75 -10.27
C PHE A 353 1.29 -2.55 -9.39
N LEU A 354 1.84 -2.81 -8.21
CA LEU A 354 2.31 -1.79 -7.27
C LEU A 354 3.72 -1.27 -7.56
N ALA A 355 4.38 -1.76 -8.62
CA ALA A 355 5.66 -1.24 -9.06
C ALA A 355 5.56 0.27 -9.38
N PRO A 356 6.65 1.04 -9.22
CA PRO A 356 6.65 2.46 -9.55
C PRO A 356 6.24 2.66 -11.00
N GLU A 357 5.26 3.53 -11.23
CA GLU A 357 4.87 3.87 -12.60
C GLU A 357 6.06 4.45 -13.36
N PRO A 358 6.16 4.20 -14.68
CA PRO A 358 7.16 4.86 -15.50
C PRO A 358 6.91 6.37 -15.43
N PRO A 359 7.97 7.20 -15.37
CA PRO A 359 7.81 8.65 -15.32
C PRO A 359 7.00 9.13 -16.53
N VAL A 360 6.14 10.13 -16.30
CA VAL A 360 5.43 10.81 -17.38
C VAL A 360 6.33 11.87 -17.98
N GLN A 361 6.56 11.79 -19.28
CA GLN A 361 7.18 12.87 -20.05
C GLN A 361 6.09 13.67 -20.76
N LEU A 362 6.00 14.96 -20.47
CA LEU A 362 5.08 15.86 -21.17
C LEU A 362 5.76 16.38 -22.43
N ARG A 363 5.12 16.19 -23.58
CA ARG A 363 5.54 16.77 -24.86
C ARG A 363 4.44 17.62 -25.48
N ASN A 364 4.77 18.64 -26.25
CA ASN A 364 3.79 19.34 -27.08
C ASN A 364 3.64 18.64 -28.45
N SER A 365 2.72 19.10 -29.29
CA SER A 365 2.47 18.54 -30.64
C SER A 365 3.66 18.65 -31.59
N ASP A 366 4.65 19.52 -31.28
CA ASP A 366 5.88 19.66 -32.07
C ASP A 366 6.94 18.64 -31.64
N GLY A 367 6.66 17.86 -30.59
CA GLY A 367 7.56 16.85 -30.03
C GLY A 367 8.56 17.39 -29.01
N ASP A 368 8.47 18.69 -28.68
CA ASP A 368 9.32 19.33 -27.66
C ASP A 368 8.84 18.97 -26.25
N ASP A 369 9.76 18.99 -25.29
CA ASP A 369 9.40 18.98 -23.87
C ASP A 369 8.56 20.22 -23.52
N VAL A 370 7.60 20.04 -22.61
CA VAL A 370 6.71 21.12 -22.18
C VAL A 370 7.35 21.94 -21.05
N TYR A 371 7.34 23.26 -21.23
CA TYR A 371 7.82 24.24 -20.26
C TYR A 371 6.73 25.27 -19.94
N ASP A 372 6.74 25.83 -18.73
CA ASP A 372 6.16 27.15 -18.48
C ASP A 372 7.22 28.20 -18.89
N CYS A 373 7.09 28.74 -20.10
CA CYS A 373 7.96 29.79 -20.60
C CYS A 373 7.25 31.13 -20.61
N ARG A 374 7.86 32.12 -19.96
CA ARG A 374 7.41 33.51 -19.94
C ARG A 374 8.56 34.48 -20.04
N VAL A 375 8.44 35.49 -20.91
CA VAL A 375 9.36 36.63 -20.98
C VAL A 375 8.59 37.92 -20.97
N VAL A 376 8.99 38.87 -20.12
CA VAL A 376 8.40 40.20 -20.03
C VAL A 376 9.34 41.20 -20.69
N TYR A 377 8.86 41.88 -21.73
CA TYR A 377 9.54 42.96 -22.40
C TYR A 377 8.90 44.31 -22.05
N ARG A 378 9.72 45.34 -21.91
CA ARG A 378 9.28 46.73 -21.96
C ARG A 378 9.40 47.24 -23.38
N VAL A 379 8.28 47.60 -23.98
CA VAL A 379 8.18 48.08 -25.37
C VAL A 379 8.05 49.61 -25.36
N PRO A 380 8.97 50.36 -26.01
CA PRO A 380 8.97 51.83 -26.00
C PRO A 380 7.75 52.48 -26.68
N ASP A 381 7.29 51.91 -27.80
CA ASP A 381 6.05 52.31 -28.49
C ASP A 381 5.03 51.15 -28.48
N PRO A 382 4.31 50.99 -27.36
CA PRO A 382 3.46 49.82 -27.15
C PRO A 382 2.20 49.80 -28.01
N GLN A 383 1.74 50.95 -28.52
CA GLN A 383 0.58 50.94 -29.41
C GLN A 383 1.01 50.51 -30.80
N HIS A 384 2.08 51.11 -31.34
CA HIS A 384 2.59 50.75 -32.65
C HIS A 384 3.04 49.29 -32.73
N GLY A 385 3.77 48.80 -31.71
CA GLY A 385 4.22 47.42 -31.66
C GLY A 385 3.06 46.41 -31.62
N PHE A 386 2.00 46.71 -30.85
CA PHE A 386 0.83 45.84 -30.77
C PHE A 386 0.03 45.82 -32.08
N ASP A 387 -0.15 46.97 -32.72
CA ASP A 387 -0.87 47.08 -33.98
C ASP A 387 -0.14 46.28 -35.09
N GLN A 388 1.20 46.38 -35.17
CA GLN A 388 1.97 45.58 -36.14
C GLN A 388 1.93 44.07 -35.86
N LEU A 389 1.88 43.65 -34.59
CA LEU A 389 1.75 42.23 -34.25
C LEU A 389 0.38 41.67 -34.62
N THR A 390 -0.66 42.51 -34.65
CA THR A 390 -2.02 42.11 -35.02
C THR A 390 -2.10 41.67 -36.50
N ASP A 391 -1.19 42.14 -37.36
CA ASP A 391 -1.11 41.70 -38.75
C ASP A 391 -0.52 40.27 -38.89
N ARG A 392 0.11 39.75 -37.83
CA ARG A 392 0.86 38.48 -37.83
C ARG A 392 0.28 37.43 -36.89
N LEU A 393 -0.48 37.86 -35.89
CA LEU A 393 -1.06 37.03 -34.84
C LEU A 393 -2.58 37.20 -34.80
N THR A 394 -3.27 36.21 -34.28
CA THR A 394 -4.74 36.27 -34.13
C THR A 394 -5.09 37.03 -32.86
N ARG A 395 -5.98 38.02 -32.95
CA ARG A 395 -6.46 38.75 -31.77
C ARG A 395 -7.39 37.85 -30.94
N ALA A 396 -6.96 37.49 -29.73
CA ALA A 396 -7.68 36.63 -28.80
C ALA A 396 -8.38 37.40 -27.67
N GLY A 397 -8.05 38.68 -27.50
CA GLY A 397 -8.67 39.59 -26.54
C GLY A 397 -8.36 41.06 -26.84
N GLU A 398 -8.79 41.98 -25.97
CA GLU A 398 -8.52 43.41 -26.14
C GLU A 398 -7.01 43.69 -26.18
N ASP A 399 -6.26 43.06 -25.28
CA ASP A 399 -4.80 43.19 -25.14
C ASP A 399 -4.05 41.86 -25.27
N VAL A 400 -4.62 40.88 -25.98
CA VAL A 400 -4.02 39.55 -26.15
C VAL A 400 -3.98 39.14 -27.61
N LEU A 401 -2.77 38.81 -28.09
CA LEU A 401 -2.52 38.26 -29.41
C LEU A 401 -2.03 36.83 -29.27
N ALA A 402 -2.51 35.93 -30.10
CA ALA A 402 -2.22 34.50 -30.02
C ALA A 402 -1.70 33.95 -31.34
N TRP A 403 -0.73 33.04 -31.24
CA TRP A 403 -0.18 32.32 -32.37
C TRP A 403 -0.87 30.96 -32.48
N HIS A 404 -1.60 30.77 -33.58
CA HIS A 404 -2.44 29.60 -33.79
C HIS A 404 -1.97 28.76 -34.96
N ARG A 405 -2.25 27.46 -34.89
CA ARG A 405 -2.12 26.52 -36.01
C ARG A 405 -3.45 25.82 -36.25
N HIS A 406 -3.97 25.94 -37.47
CA HIS A 406 -5.15 25.20 -37.89
C HIS A 406 -4.78 23.74 -38.19
N GLN A 407 -5.57 22.82 -37.65
CA GLN A 407 -5.47 21.39 -37.91
C GLN A 407 -6.44 20.97 -39.04
N LEU A 408 -6.15 19.85 -39.68
CA LEU A 408 -6.95 19.31 -40.80
C LEU A 408 -8.37 18.89 -40.37
N ASP A 409 -8.59 18.67 -39.08
CA ASP A 409 -9.87 18.28 -38.49
C ASP A 409 -10.70 19.47 -37.97
N GLY A 410 -10.28 20.70 -38.28
CA GLY A 410 -10.98 21.93 -37.88
C GLY A 410 -10.62 22.45 -36.48
N ARG A 411 -9.76 21.75 -35.72
CA ARG A 411 -9.27 22.27 -34.43
C ARG A 411 -8.25 23.39 -34.62
N VAL A 412 -8.24 24.35 -33.71
CA VAL A 412 -7.23 25.41 -33.64
C VAL A 412 -6.33 25.15 -32.44
N LEU A 413 -5.03 24.96 -32.70
CA LEU A 413 -4.02 24.74 -31.69
C LEU A 413 -3.40 26.08 -31.27
N ASN A 414 -3.36 26.36 -29.96
CA ASN A 414 -2.63 27.49 -29.40
C ASN A 414 -1.15 27.15 -29.21
N LEU A 415 -0.26 27.89 -29.89
CA LEU A 415 1.19 27.73 -29.80
C LEU A 415 1.85 28.72 -28.82
N GLY A 416 1.12 29.74 -28.38
CA GLY A 416 1.59 30.74 -27.43
C GLY A 416 0.92 32.10 -27.65
N VAL A 417 1.11 33.00 -26.69
CA VAL A 417 0.42 34.29 -26.65
C VAL A 417 1.38 35.43 -26.32
N ILE A 418 1.00 36.63 -26.73
CA ILE A 418 1.59 37.91 -26.31
C ILE A 418 0.48 38.71 -25.64
N GLU A 419 0.64 38.95 -24.34
CA GLU A 419 -0.26 39.76 -23.53
C GLU A 419 0.32 41.15 -23.33
N ARG A 420 -0.48 42.20 -23.49
CA ARG A 420 -0.07 43.60 -23.30
C ARG A 420 -0.68 44.18 -22.03
N ALA A 421 0.16 44.84 -21.23
CA ALA A 421 -0.26 45.66 -20.09
C ALA A 421 0.46 47.01 -20.15
N GLY A 422 -0.14 47.99 -20.83
CA GLY A 422 0.50 49.28 -21.11
C GLY A 422 1.78 49.09 -21.93
N ALA A 423 2.93 49.45 -21.36
CA ALA A 423 4.24 49.30 -22.01
C ALA A 423 4.89 47.92 -21.82
N GLN A 424 4.27 47.02 -21.06
CA GLN A 424 4.81 45.69 -20.80
C GLN A 424 4.13 44.66 -21.70
N PHE A 425 4.94 43.86 -22.39
CA PHE A 425 4.51 42.77 -23.26
C PHE A 425 5.02 41.47 -22.65
N THR A 426 4.11 40.57 -22.32
CA THR A 426 4.41 39.25 -21.76
C THR A 426 4.24 38.21 -22.84
N VAL A 427 5.35 37.62 -23.28
CA VAL A 427 5.38 36.53 -24.24
C VAL A 427 5.31 35.21 -23.47
N ILE A 428 4.34 34.36 -23.79
CA ILE A 428 4.09 33.09 -23.11
C ILE A 428 4.01 31.97 -24.14
N ALA A 429 4.72 30.87 -23.90
CA ALA A 429 4.64 29.68 -24.74
C ALA A 429 4.91 28.42 -23.90
N ASN A 430 4.53 27.25 -24.42
CA ASN A 430 4.74 25.98 -23.74
C ASN A 430 6.03 25.24 -24.15
N SER A 431 6.91 25.86 -24.94
CA SER A 431 8.27 25.37 -25.19
C SER A 431 9.23 26.55 -25.45
N PRO A 432 10.54 26.40 -25.15
CA PRO A 432 11.53 27.43 -25.46
C PRO A 432 11.62 27.77 -26.95
N ALA A 433 11.37 26.79 -27.83
CA ALA A 433 11.36 27.00 -29.28
C ALA A 433 10.16 27.87 -29.72
N ARG A 434 8.96 27.59 -29.20
CA ARG A 434 7.77 28.42 -29.46
C ARG A 434 7.91 29.82 -28.86
N LEU A 435 8.52 29.93 -27.67
CA LEU A 435 8.81 31.21 -27.02
C LEU A 435 9.74 32.07 -27.89
N ALA A 436 10.88 31.50 -28.32
CA ALA A 436 11.86 32.20 -29.15
C ALA A 436 11.26 32.68 -30.48
N HIS A 437 10.31 31.92 -31.06
CA HIS A 437 9.58 32.34 -32.25
C HIS A 437 8.74 33.60 -32.00
N LEU A 438 7.95 33.62 -30.93
CA LEU A 438 7.14 34.79 -30.56
C LEU A 438 8.01 35.99 -30.16
N GLU A 439 9.13 35.77 -29.47
CA GLU A 439 10.11 36.81 -29.14
C GLU A 439 10.70 37.44 -30.42
N ALA A 440 11.03 36.63 -31.43
CA ALA A 440 11.51 37.12 -32.71
C ALA A 440 10.47 38.02 -33.41
N LEU A 441 9.20 37.60 -33.41
CA LEU A 441 8.11 38.42 -33.96
C LEU A 441 7.97 39.77 -33.23
N LEU A 442 8.08 39.77 -31.90
CA LEU A 442 8.05 40.99 -31.08
C LEU A 442 9.24 41.91 -31.39
N LEU A 443 10.45 41.36 -31.44
CA LEU A 443 11.68 42.13 -31.66
C LEU A 443 11.81 42.66 -33.10
N GLU A 444 11.16 42.01 -34.07
CA GLU A 444 11.08 42.53 -35.44
C GLU A 444 10.27 43.82 -35.54
N VAL A 445 9.18 43.93 -34.77
CA VAL A 445 8.32 45.13 -34.77
C VAL A 445 8.77 46.19 -33.76
N ALA A 446 9.49 45.76 -32.72
CA ALA A 446 9.98 46.60 -31.64
C ALA A 446 11.44 46.24 -31.30
N PRO A 447 12.42 46.61 -32.15
CA PRO A 447 13.83 46.24 -31.96
C PRO A 447 14.46 46.84 -30.69
N ASP A 448 13.90 47.95 -30.18
CA ASP A 448 14.33 48.61 -28.95
C ASP A 448 13.61 48.09 -27.68
N ALA A 449 12.85 46.98 -27.79
CA ALA A 449 12.22 46.37 -26.63
C ALA A 449 13.27 45.81 -25.66
N LEU A 450 13.12 46.10 -24.37
CA LEU A 450 14.06 45.69 -23.33
C LEU A 450 13.48 44.53 -22.52
N GLU A 451 14.16 43.39 -22.51
CA GLU A 451 13.82 42.27 -21.64
C GLU A 451 13.93 42.69 -20.16
N GLN A 452 12.89 42.43 -19.38
CA GLN A 452 12.83 42.75 -17.96
C GLN A 452 12.94 41.50 -17.08
N GLN A 453 12.28 40.41 -17.50
CA GLN A 453 12.21 39.17 -16.73
C GLN A 453 12.02 37.98 -17.67
N ARG A 454 12.67 36.87 -17.35
CA ARG A 454 12.50 35.58 -18.02
C ARG A 454 12.28 34.48 -17.00
N HIS A 455 11.34 33.60 -17.31
CA HIS A 455 11.05 32.37 -16.59
C HIS A 455 10.92 31.22 -17.60
N ALA A 456 11.55 30.10 -17.27
CA ALA A 456 11.44 28.87 -18.04
C ALA A 456 11.60 27.69 -17.06
N GLU A 457 10.51 26.96 -16.83
CA GLU A 457 10.51 25.78 -15.96
C GLU A 457 9.94 24.59 -16.72
N ARG A 458 10.66 23.46 -16.72
CA ARG A 458 10.18 22.23 -17.35
C ARG A 458 9.06 21.64 -16.50
N LEU A 459 7.91 21.34 -17.09
CA LEU A 459 6.72 20.87 -16.35
C LEU A 459 6.73 19.38 -16.03
N SER A 460 7.53 18.57 -16.74
CA SER A 460 7.72 17.16 -16.43
C SER A 460 9.13 16.86 -15.92
N PRO A 461 9.30 15.89 -15.00
CA PRO A 461 10.63 15.45 -14.57
C PRO A 461 11.45 14.92 -15.75
N ASP A 462 12.78 15.01 -15.64
CA ASP A 462 13.67 14.30 -16.57
C ASP A 462 13.57 12.79 -16.32
N PRO A 463 13.15 11.97 -17.30
CA PRO A 463 13.03 10.53 -17.12
C PRO A 463 14.38 9.82 -16.92
N GLY A 464 15.52 10.44 -17.25
CA GLY A 464 16.83 9.80 -17.21
C GLY A 464 16.87 8.57 -18.14
N ASP A 465 17.42 7.45 -17.65
CA ASP A 465 17.50 6.18 -18.40
C ASP A 465 16.22 5.32 -18.31
N ARG A 466 15.17 5.79 -17.62
CA ARG A 466 13.93 5.01 -17.44
C ARG A 466 13.02 5.18 -18.64
N GLU A 467 12.40 4.08 -19.08
CA GLU A 467 11.34 4.12 -20.08
C GLU A 467 10.19 5.01 -19.55
N ALA A 468 9.75 5.99 -20.34
CA ALA A 468 8.81 7.02 -19.91
C ALA A 468 7.52 6.94 -20.73
N ARG A 469 6.38 7.21 -20.09
CA ARG A 469 5.11 7.37 -20.82
C ARG A 469 5.02 8.79 -21.35
N THR A 470 4.93 8.96 -22.66
CA THR A 470 4.76 10.29 -23.27
C THR A 470 3.29 10.70 -23.27
N LEU A 471 2.98 11.85 -22.67
CA LEU A 471 1.68 12.50 -22.81
C LEU A 471 1.84 13.77 -23.63
N ILE A 472 0.94 13.99 -24.58
CA ILE A 472 0.90 15.21 -25.38
C ILE A 472 0.05 16.25 -24.64
N LEU A 473 0.63 17.41 -24.28
CA LEU A 473 -0.07 18.52 -23.64
C LEU A 473 -0.14 19.72 -24.58
N ASP A 474 -1.35 20.01 -25.05
CA ASP A 474 -1.64 21.17 -25.90
C ASP A 474 -3.02 21.76 -25.58
N SER A 475 -3.14 23.07 -25.83
CA SER A 475 -4.41 23.79 -25.68
C SER A 475 -5.10 23.90 -27.03
N TYR A 476 -6.22 23.20 -27.17
CA TYR A 476 -7.10 23.29 -28.34
C TYR A 476 -8.38 24.04 -27.97
N PHE A 477 -8.87 24.87 -28.87
CA PHE A 477 -10.19 25.47 -28.75
C PHE A 477 -10.93 25.41 -30.11
N LEU A 478 -12.25 25.58 -30.01
CA LEU A 478 -13.15 25.79 -31.15
C LEU A 478 -13.39 27.30 -31.25
N ASP A 479 -13.44 27.87 -32.45
CA ASP A 479 -13.58 29.32 -32.65
C ASP A 479 -14.88 29.88 -32.00
N GLY A 480 -14.76 30.73 -30.96
CA GLY A 480 -15.87 31.40 -30.24
C GLY A 480 -15.38 32.46 -29.22
N THR A 481 -16.11 33.56 -28.98
CA THR A 481 -15.62 34.80 -28.32
C THR A 481 -15.81 34.90 -26.79
N ALA A 482 -14.93 35.66 -26.13
CA ALA A 482 -14.60 35.61 -24.69
C ALA A 482 -15.59 36.19 -23.64
N ALA A 483 -16.75 36.77 -24.02
CA ALA A 483 -17.73 37.28 -23.03
C ALA A 483 -18.65 36.18 -22.46
N GLU A 484 -18.51 34.96 -22.98
CA GLU A 484 -19.41 33.83 -22.77
C GLU A 484 -18.92 32.89 -21.66
N GLN A 485 -17.76 33.09 -21.03
CA GLN A 485 -17.04 32.05 -20.28
C GLN A 485 -17.83 31.29 -19.19
N GLY A 486 -18.78 31.92 -18.50
CA GLY A 486 -19.67 31.23 -17.54
C GLY A 486 -20.78 30.41 -18.20
N GLU A 487 -21.55 31.04 -19.09
CA GLU A 487 -22.63 30.37 -19.85
C GLU A 487 -22.07 29.34 -20.87
N ALA A 488 -20.93 29.64 -21.48
CA ALA A 488 -20.18 28.77 -22.37
C ALA A 488 -19.58 27.59 -21.62
N ALA A 489 -19.11 27.75 -20.38
CA ALA A 489 -18.64 26.61 -19.59
C ALA A 489 -19.79 25.68 -19.19
N ASP A 490 -20.94 26.24 -18.81
CA ASP A 490 -22.15 25.46 -18.53
C ASP A 490 -22.66 24.77 -19.80
N GLN A 491 -22.59 25.45 -20.95
CA GLN A 491 -22.96 24.86 -22.24
C GLN A 491 -21.98 23.76 -22.66
N LEU A 492 -20.67 23.97 -22.46
CA LEU A 492 -19.62 23.00 -22.76
C LEU A 492 -19.74 21.76 -21.88
N SER A 493 -20.09 21.92 -20.60
CA SER A 493 -20.42 20.81 -19.70
C SER A 493 -21.62 20.01 -20.23
N ARG A 494 -22.73 20.68 -20.57
CA ARG A 494 -23.93 20.01 -21.15
C ARG A 494 -23.65 19.31 -22.47
N ASP A 495 -22.86 19.92 -23.35
CA ASP A 495 -22.49 19.34 -24.64
C ASP A 495 -21.57 18.13 -24.45
N ALA A 496 -20.63 18.20 -23.49
CA ALA A 496 -19.78 17.07 -23.11
C ALA A 496 -20.61 15.91 -22.53
N GLU A 497 -21.59 16.19 -21.67
CA GLU A 497 -22.51 15.17 -21.13
C GLU A 497 -23.34 14.52 -22.24
N ALA A 498 -23.95 15.32 -23.11
CA ALA A 498 -24.76 14.84 -24.22
C ALA A 498 -23.93 13.94 -25.16
N SER A 499 -22.73 14.38 -25.50
CA SER A 499 -21.77 13.59 -26.30
C SER A 499 -21.39 12.29 -25.60
N TRP A 500 -21.02 12.36 -24.31
CA TRP A 500 -20.59 11.21 -23.52
C TRP A 500 -21.67 10.13 -23.44
N LEU A 501 -22.93 10.52 -23.24
CA LEU A 501 -24.07 9.60 -23.10
C LEU A 501 -24.29 8.68 -24.32
N ASP A 502 -23.95 9.17 -25.51
CA ASP A 502 -24.18 8.49 -26.79
C ASP A 502 -22.88 7.98 -27.43
N THR A 503 -21.72 8.25 -26.82
CA THR A 503 -20.41 7.78 -27.32
C THR A 503 -20.28 6.27 -27.11
N GLU A 504 -20.16 5.50 -28.20
CA GLU A 504 -19.86 4.07 -28.14
C GLU A 504 -18.45 3.81 -27.60
N GLY A 505 -18.24 2.64 -26.99
CA GLY A 505 -16.91 2.26 -26.48
C GLY A 505 -16.60 2.73 -25.05
N ILE A 506 -17.49 3.48 -24.40
CA ILE A 506 -17.27 3.99 -23.03
C ILE A 506 -17.37 2.86 -22.00
N ILE A 507 -18.33 1.95 -22.19
CA ILE A 507 -18.58 0.78 -21.33
C ILE A 507 -18.41 -0.49 -22.17
N GLY A 508 -17.17 -0.97 -22.29
CA GLY A 508 -16.85 -2.04 -23.24
C GLY A 508 -17.14 -1.56 -24.66
N ASP A 509 -17.98 -2.28 -25.42
CA ASP A 509 -18.41 -1.85 -26.76
C ASP A 509 -19.66 -0.95 -26.76
N LEU A 510 -20.23 -0.64 -25.58
CA LEU A 510 -21.51 0.07 -25.45
C LEU A 510 -21.33 1.54 -25.10
N SER A 511 -22.28 2.36 -25.55
CA SER A 511 -22.49 3.71 -25.00
C SER A 511 -23.11 3.68 -23.60
N PRO A 512 -23.00 4.76 -22.80
CA PRO A 512 -23.63 4.84 -21.49
C PRO A 512 -25.14 4.62 -21.50
N ARG A 513 -25.89 5.12 -22.49
CA ARG A 513 -27.33 4.85 -22.62
C ARG A 513 -27.64 3.38 -22.90
N GLN A 514 -26.89 2.76 -23.81
CA GLN A 514 -27.04 1.33 -24.11
C GLN A 514 -26.68 0.49 -22.87
N ALA A 515 -25.63 0.86 -22.14
CA ALA A 515 -25.24 0.21 -20.89
C ALA A 515 -26.30 0.34 -19.79
N ALA A 516 -26.94 1.52 -19.65
CA ALA A 516 -28.02 1.71 -18.69
C ALA A 516 -29.26 0.86 -19.01
N ALA A 517 -29.58 0.69 -20.29
CA ALA A 517 -30.67 -0.15 -20.76
C ALA A 517 -30.34 -1.67 -20.75
N SER A 518 -29.08 -2.03 -20.49
CA SER A 518 -28.64 -3.42 -20.48
C SER A 518 -29.25 -4.21 -19.33
N SER A 519 -29.61 -5.47 -19.58
CA SER A 519 -30.01 -6.43 -18.53
C SER A 519 -28.81 -7.06 -17.82
N ASN A 520 -27.59 -6.85 -18.33
CA ASN A 520 -26.37 -7.37 -17.71
C ASN A 520 -25.97 -6.51 -16.50
N THR A 521 -25.97 -7.12 -15.31
CA THR A 521 -25.64 -6.44 -14.05
C THR A 521 -24.20 -5.93 -14.02
N ALA A 522 -23.25 -6.66 -14.60
CA ALA A 522 -21.85 -6.25 -14.69
C ALA A 522 -21.67 -5.00 -15.55
N VAL A 523 -22.37 -4.91 -16.68
CA VAL A 523 -22.39 -3.71 -17.54
C VAL A 523 -22.95 -2.51 -16.78
N ARG A 524 -24.04 -2.70 -16.04
CA ARG A 524 -24.62 -1.63 -15.21
C ARG A 524 -23.74 -1.26 -14.01
N ALA A 525 -22.96 -2.19 -13.48
CA ALA A 525 -21.99 -1.91 -12.42
C ALA A 525 -20.81 -1.08 -12.97
N GLU A 526 -20.25 -1.45 -14.11
CA GLU A 526 -19.17 -0.68 -14.76
C GLU A 526 -19.63 0.72 -15.16
N LEU A 527 -20.88 0.88 -15.62
CA LEU A 527 -21.46 2.21 -15.86
C LEU A 527 -21.49 3.07 -14.59
N ARG A 528 -21.91 2.50 -13.46
CA ARG A 528 -21.91 3.21 -12.17
C ARG A 528 -20.50 3.60 -11.76
N SER A 529 -19.54 2.67 -11.81
CA SER A 529 -18.14 2.96 -11.51
C SER A 529 -17.53 4.01 -12.43
N THR A 530 -17.91 4.03 -13.72
CA THR A 530 -17.44 5.06 -14.67
C THR A 530 -17.99 6.45 -14.33
N ILE A 531 -19.25 6.55 -13.89
CA ILE A 531 -19.81 7.83 -13.41
C ILE A 531 -19.17 8.24 -12.07
N ASP A 532 -18.92 7.27 -11.19
CA ASP A 532 -18.19 7.52 -9.96
C ASP A 532 -16.78 8.07 -10.30
N ASP A 533 -16.11 7.57 -11.36
CA ASP A 533 -14.79 8.07 -11.81
C ASP A 533 -14.85 9.55 -12.20
N ILE A 534 -15.90 9.96 -12.94
CA ILE A 534 -16.18 11.37 -13.27
C ILE A 534 -16.40 12.19 -11.99
N GLU A 535 -17.15 11.65 -11.02
CA GLU A 535 -17.41 12.33 -9.76
C GLU A 535 -16.16 12.56 -8.93
N SER A 536 -15.24 11.60 -8.91
CA SER A 536 -13.96 11.79 -8.20
C SER A 536 -13.12 12.91 -8.82
N ILE A 537 -13.08 13.01 -10.16
CA ILE A 537 -12.38 14.12 -10.82
C ILE A 537 -12.99 15.44 -10.36
N LEU A 538 -14.32 15.57 -10.42
CA LEU A 538 -15.03 16.77 -9.99
C LEU A 538 -14.70 17.14 -8.53
N LEU A 539 -14.77 16.18 -7.61
CA LEU A 539 -14.48 16.42 -6.18
C LEU A 539 -13.00 16.78 -5.93
N GLN A 540 -12.07 16.15 -6.64
CA GLN A 540 -10.64 16.47 -6.53
C GLN A 540 -10.36 17.89 -7.01
N THR A 541 -10.94 18.30 -8.15
CA THR A 541 -10.84 19.68 -8.68
C THR A 541 -11.41 20.69 -7.67
N GLN A 542 -12.57 20.39 -7.06
CA GLN A 542 -13.15 21.25 -6.00
C GLN A 542 -12.23 21.37 -4.79
N ARG A 543 -11.69 20.25 -4.30
CA ARG A 543 -10.78 20.23 -3.13
C ARG A 543 -9.49 20.99 -3.40
N ALA A 544 -9.00 20.95 -4.64
CA ALA A 544 -7.85 21.72 -5.09
C ALA A 544 -8.13 23.23 -5.26
N GLY A 545 -9.38 23.67 -5.07
CA GLY A 545 -9.79 25.07 -5.31
C GLY A 545 -9.74 25.48 -6.77
N GLN A 546 -9.72 24.51 -7.69
CA GLN A 546 -9.66 24.74 -9.13
C GLN A 546 -11.07 24.95 -9.72
N PRO A 547 -11.19 25.70 -10.83
CA PRO A 547 -12.47 25.84 -11.53
C PRO A 547 -13.00 24.48 -12.00
N THR A 548 -14.28 24.21 -11.73
CA THR A 548 -14.99 23.00 -12.20
C THR A 548 -15.83 23.23 -13.46
N ALA A 549 -15.81 24.48 -13.95
CA ALA A 549 -16.43 24.92 -15.18
C ALA A 549 -16.00 24.02 -16.36
N GLY A 550 -16.98 23.45 -17.08
CA GLY A 550 -16.76 22.54 -18.22
C GLY A 550 -16.59 21.06 -17.87
N LEU A 551 -16.57 20.68 -16.58
CA LEU A 551 -16.64 19.27 -16.17
C LEU A 551 -18.08 18.76 -16.23
N MET A 552 -18.27 17.47 -16.53
CA MET A 552 -19.59 16.81 -16.52
C MET A 552 -20.13 16.71 -15.09
N SER A 553 -21.46 16.80 -14.95
CA SER A 553 -22.21 16.64 -13.71
C SER A 553 -22.62 15.17 -13.49
N PRO A 554 -22.01 14.45 -12.51
CA PRO A 554 -22.37 13.07 -12.21
C PRO A 554 -23.84 12.91 -11.79
N HIS A 555 -24.42 13.93 -11.15
CA HIS A 555 -25.83 13.95 -10.77
C HIS A 555 -26.73 13.91 -12.01
N GLN A 556 -26.50 14.81 -12.97
CA GLN A 556 -27.30 14.89 -14.20
C GLN A 556 -27.13 13.63 -15.06
N LEU A 557 -25.92 13.06 -15.11
CA LEU A 557 -25.68 11.77 -15.74
C LEU A 557 -26.49 10.64 -15.09
N ARG A 558 -26.50 10.55 -13.75
CA ARG A 558 -27.28 9.53 -13.03
C ARG A 558 -28.79 9.70 -13.21
N GLU A 559 -29.30 10.94 -13.15
CA GLU A 559 -30.71 11.23 -13.42
C GLU A 559 -31.09 10.83 -14.85
N THR A 560 -30.30 11.24 -15.84
CA THR A 560 -30.57 10.99 -17.27
C THR A 560 -30.55 9.50 -17.60
N LEU A 561 -29.68 8.73 -16.94
CA LEU A 561 -29.55 7.28 -17.13
C LEU A 561 -30.50 6.47 -16.23
N GLY A 562 -31.30 7.12 -15.39
CA GLY A 562 -32.22 6.44 -14.46
C GLY A 562 -31.50 5.57 -13.42
N LEU A 563 -30.32 5.99 -12.98
CA LEU A 563 -29.47 5.25 -12.03
C LEU A 563 -29.67 5.69 -10.58
N GLU A 564 -30.39 6.78 -10.33
CA GLU A 564 -30.76 7.16 -8.97
C GLU A 564 -31.70 6.10 -8.37
N LYS A 565 -31.32 5.56 -7.22
CA LYS A 565 -32.30 4.95 -6.33
C LYS A 565 -33.24 6.09 -5.95
N HIS A 566 -34.55 5.93 -6.17
CA HIS A 566 -35.54 6.73 -5.47
C HIS A 566 -35.28 6.61 -3.96
N THR A 567 -34.55 7.57 -3.41
CA THR A 567 -34.45 7.81 -1.98
C THR A 567 -35.81 8.34 -1.55
N ARG A 568 -36.67 7.43 -1.11
CA ARG A 568 -37.77 7.73 -0.20
C ARG A 568 -37.36 7.38 1.22
#